data_AF-A0A4V2XRB1-F1
#
_entry.id   AF-A0A4V2XRB1-F1
#
_cell.length_a   1.000
_cell.length_b   1.000
_cell.length_c   1.000
_cell.angle_alpha   90.00
_cell.angle_beta   90.00
_cell.angle_gamma   90.00
#
_symmetry.space_group_name_H-M   'P 1'
#
loop_
_entity.id
_entity.type
_entity.pdbx_description
1 polymer ?
#
loop_
_entity_poly.entity_id
_entity_poly.type
_entity_poly.pdbx_seq_one_letter_code
_entity_poly.pdbx_strand_id
1 'polypeptide(L)'
;MRRSLLAVLTAVLLSAGSLTTTAPEAQAAVNSFSVLTYNVAGLPDGISSGDPEKNTPLISPRLAEYDVVTVQEDFNYHAALYAGDNHPYRTATSGGVPFGDGLNTLSRFPFDDFDRTKWSKCNGTDCLTPKGFSLNRIRLAEGVYVDLYNLHPNAGVEPADLTARRANITQLTQYIAANSAGNAVIVMGDTNTRYTRTEDNIRELVTGAGLTDAWVQLIRGGQAPPLGSPALVCDPNAVTNSCEVVDKVLYRGNRFINLTATQYNNENQKFLDSAGKPLSDHYPHLVRFNWSLNDQLRMSDQYGGPHGTPFTDVDRIAGSTGVRSVRLSGAARLDRVGLTLSNGTVLTHGGTGGTQTELTLAPNERIVRITLSQGKYNQRTRLFSAAITTSTGRTLSAGTPTADTVTYTAPTGWQIIGFTGRAGDGIDKLGVIYQP
;
A
#
# COMPACT_ATOMS: atom_id res chain seq x y z
N MET A 1 100.14 26.40 0.67
CA MET A 1 98.97 27.10 1.25
C MET A 1 97.70 26.52 0.65
N ARG A 2 96.84 25.90 1.47
CA ARG A 2 95.36 25.90 1.43
C ARG A 2 94.84 24.71 2.24
N ARG A 3 94.37 25.04 3.45
CA ARG A 3 93.59 24.16 4.32
C ARG A 3 92.09 24.43 4.07
N SER A 4 91.37 23.32 3.88
CA SER A 4 90.03 22.95 4.34
C SER A 4 88.95 24.02 4.55
N LEU A 5 87.74 23.73 4.02
CA LEU A 5 86.47 23.99 4.70
C LEU A 5 85.45 22.90 4.34
N LEU A 6 84.95 22.26 5.40
CA LEU A 6 83.88 21.26 5.45
C LEU A 6 82.53 21.90 5.08
N ALA A 7 81.69 21.17 4.33
CA ALA A 7 80.25 21.43 4.25
C ALA A 7 79.49 20.17 4.69
N VAL A 8 78.66 20.33 5.70
CA VAL A 8 77.82 19.30 6.34
C VAL A 8 76.56 19.11 5.49
N LEU A 9 76.29 17.87 5.06
CA LEU A 9 75.02 17.49 4.42
C LEU A 9 74.06 16.95 5.49
N THR A 10 72.94 17.64 5.70
CA THR A 10 71.85 17.18 6.58
C THR A 10 70.85 16.37 5.76
N ALA A 11 70.69 15.09 6.08
CA ALA A 11 69.70 14.21 5.45
C ALA A 11 68.34 14.38 6.15
N VAL A 12 67.33 14.83 5.39
CA VAL A 12 65.92 14.87 5.83
C VAL A 12 65.26 13.57 5.44
N LEU A 13 64.89 12.75 6.44
CA LEU A 13 64.05 11.56 6.27
C LEU A 13 62.58 12.01 6.09
N LEU A 14 62.03 11.85 4.89
CA LEU A 14 60.58 11.95 4.67
C LEU A 14 59.91 10.62 5.07
N SER A 15 59.17 10.63 6.17
CA SER A 15 58.23 9.58 6.54
C SER A 15 56.97 9.69 5.67
N ALA A 16 56.77 8.72 4.78
CA ALA A 16 55.55 8.57 4.00
C ALA A 16 54.41 8.10 4.92
N GLY A 17 53.55 9.02 5.34
CA GLY A 17 52.30 8.70 6.02
C GLY A 17 51.27 8.16 5.05
N SER A 18 50.84 6.92 5.24
CA SER A 18 49.74 6.30 4.49
C SER A 18 48.42 7.02 4.82
N LEU A 19 47.94 7.85 3.90
CA LEU A 19 46.59 8.40 3.95
C LEU A 19 45.60 7.29 3.59
N THR A 20 44.97 6.68 4.59
CA THR A 20 43.79 5.83 4.38
C THR A 20 42.61 6.72 4.00
N THR A 21 42.32 6.82 2.71
CA THR A 21 41.06 7.40 2.23
C THR A 21 39.94 6.42 2.58
N THR A 22 39.18 6.70 3.64
CA THR A 22 37.89 6.04 3.86
C THR A 22 36.97 6.47 2.73
N ALA A 23 36.60 5.52 1.86
CA ALA A 23 35.52 5.74 0.90
C ALA A 23 34.27 6.17 1.68
N PRO A 24 33.48 7.15 1.20
CA PRO A 24 32.20 7.43 1.80
C PRO A 24 31.40 6.13 1.80
N GLU A 25 30.88 5.72 2.97
CA GLU A 25 29.89 4.65 3.04
C GLU A 25 28.79 4.99 2.03
N ALA A 26 28.57 4.10 1.08
CA ALA A 26 27.44 4.22 0.18
C ALA A 26 26.18 4.18 1.04
N GLN A 27 25.59 5.35 1.29
CA GLN A 27 24.26 5.44 1.89
C GLN A 27 23.36 4.55 1.03
N ALA A 28 22.81 3.48 1.61
CA ALA A 28 21.91 2.59 0.90
C ALA A 28 20.85 3.45 0.19
N ALA A 29 20.63 3.20 -1.11
CA ALA A 29 19.67 3.97 -1.89
C ALA A 29 18.33 3.97 -1.16
N VAL A 30 17.91 5.14 -0.67
CA VAL A 30 16.63 5.29 0.00
C VAL A 30 15.55 5.20 -1.06
N ASN A 31 14.80 4.11 -1.06
CA ASN A 31 13.64 4.00 -1.94
C ASN A 31 12.58 4.97 -1.43
N SER A 32 12.13 5.88 -2.30
CA SER A 32 11.13 6.88 -1.96
C SER A 32 10.08 7.01 -3.07
N PHE A 33 8.89 7.43 -2.68
CA PHE A 33 7.81 7.79 -3.60
C PHE A 33 6.88 8.82 -2.95
N SER A 34 6.10 9.50 -3.78
CA SER A 34 5.15 10.52 -3.39
C SER A 34 3.72 10.06 -3.64
N VAL A 35 2.82 10.44 -2.73
CA VAL A 35 1.39 10.28 -2.91
C VAL A 35 0.69 11.64 -2.87
N LEU A 36 -0.36 11.81 -3.67
CA LEU A 36 -1.24 12.98 -3.64
C LEU A 36 -2.70 12.54 -3.51
N THR A 37 -3.42 13.06 -2.52
CA THR A 37 -4.89 12.99 -2.50
C THR A 37 -5.50 14.33 -2.88
N TYR A 38 -6.53 14.31 -3.73
CA TYR A 38 -7.20 15.52 -4.17
C TYR A 38 -8.67 15.29 -4.54
N ASN A 39 -9.60 15.89 -3.79
CA ASN A 39 -10.97 16.07 -4.27
C ASN A 39 -10.98 17.12 -5.40
N VAL A 40 -11.36 16.70 -6.62
CA VAL A 40 -11.26 17.53 -7.83
C VAL A 40 -12.54 18.28 -8.19
N ALA A 41 -13.58 18.22 -7.35
CA ALA A 41 -14.87 18.89 -7.53
C ALA A 41 -15.53 18.63 -8.91
N GLY A 42 -15.35 17.44 -9.47
CA GLY A 42 -15.74 17.06 -10.83
C GLY A 42 -17.22 16.71 -11.03
N LEU A 43 -18.11 17.24 -10.19
CA LEU A 43 -19.57 17.21 -10.38
C LEU A 43 -19.98 18.02 -11.63
N PRO A 44 -21.13 17.75 -12.27
CA PRO A 44 -21.60 18.56 -13.39
C PRO A 44 -21.64 20.07 -13.08
N ASP A 45 -21.36 20.90 -14.09
CA ASP A 45 -21.47 22.35 -13.97
C ASP A 45 -22.86 22.79 -13.48
N GLY A 46 -22.88 23.79 -12.61
CA GLY A 46 -24.09 24.27 -11.93
C GLY A 46 -24.49 23.48 -10.69
N ILE A 47 -23.87 22.31 -10.43
CA ILE A 47 -24.00 21.55 -9.18
C ILE A 47 -22.67 21.51 -8.41
N SER A 48 -21.54 21.50 -9.12
CA SER A 48 -20.22 21.62 -8.50
C SER A 48 -20.08 22.95 -7.74
N SER A 49 -19.31 22.91 -6.64
CA SER A 49 -18.85 24.08 -5.89
C SER A 49 -17.77 24.89 -6.63
N GLY A 50 -17.20 24.33 -7.70
CA GLY A 50 -16.21 24.96 -8.57
C GLY A 50 -16.65 25.10 -10.03
N ASP A 51 -15.67 25.26 -10.92
CA ASP A 51 -15.83 25.33 -12.39
C ASP A 51 -15.05 24.16 -13.02
N PRO A 52 -15.52 22.91 -12.88
CA PRO A 52 -14.74 21.73 -13.23
C PRO A 52 -14.53 21.58 -14.74
N GLU A 53 -15.39 22.13 -15.60
CA GLU A 53 -15.14 22.17 -17.05
C GLU A 53 -13.86 22.96 -17.36
N LYS A 54 -13.68 24.12 -16.73
CA LYS A 54 -12.46 24.93 -16.87
C LYS A 54 -11.28 24.39 -16.07
N ASN A 55 -11.51 23.92 -14.85
CA ASN A 55 -10.46 23.60 -13.89
C ASN A 55 -9.85 22.22 -14.11
N THR A 56 -10.63 21.21 -14.51
CA THR A 56 -10.13 19.84 -14.69
C THR A 56 -8.99 19.75 -15.72
N PRO A 57 -9.07 20.41 -16.90
CA PRO A 57 -7.94 20.47 -17.84
C PRO A 57 -6.68 21.11 -17.26
N LEU A 58 -6.84 22.02 -16.29
CA LEU A 58 -5.72 22.66 -15.58
C LEU A 58 -5.15 21.71 -14.50
N ILE A 59 -5.99 20.98 -13.78
CA ILE A 59 -5.58 20.00 -12.76
C ILE A 59 -4.77 18.87 -13.41
N SER A 60 -5.28 18.33 -14.51
CA SER A 60 -4.77 17.11 -15.17
C SER A 60 -3.24 17.03 -15.31
N PRO A 61 -2.55 17.98 -16.00
CA PRO A 61 -1.10 17.89 -16.18
C PRO A 61 -0.29 18.06 -14.89
N ARG A 62 -0.87 18.62 -13.83
CA ARG A 62 -0.20 18.83 -12.54
C ARG A 62 -0.12 17.55 -11.71
N LEU A 63 -1.02 16.59 -11.96
CA LEU A 63 -1.01 15.30 -11.27
C LEU A 63 0.24 14.48 -11.60
N ALA A 64 0.83 14.65 -12.79
CA ALA A 64 1.99 13.91 -13.26
C ALA A 64 3.28 14.09 -12.42
N GLU A 65 3.35 15.10 -11.54
CA GLU A 65 4.51 15.31 -10.64
C GLU A 65 4.61 14.25 -9.55
N TYR A 66 3.50 13.59 -9.22
CA TYR A 66 3.41 12.64 -8.11
C TYR A 66 3.55 11.19 -8.60
N ASP A 67 3.86 10.24 -7.70
CA ASP A 67 4.03 8.84 -8.11
C ASP A 67 2.71 8.05 -8.03
N VAL A 68 1.87 8.40 -7.06
CA VAL A 68 0.54 7.81 -6.85
C VAL A 68 -0.44 8.90 -6.50
N VAL A 69 -1.57 8.96 -7.21
CA VAL A 69 -2.61 9.97 -7.01
C VAL A 69 -3.94 9.28 -6.76
N THR A 70 -4.65 9.68 -5.71
CA THR A 70 -6.08 9.38 -5.54
C THR A 70 -6.88 10.64 -5.73
N VAL A 71 -7.92 10.55 -6.56
CA VAL A 71 -8.88 11.62 -6.76
C VAL A 71 -10.25 11.23 -6.24
N GLN A 72 -10.93 12.20 -5.65
CA GLN A 72 -12.32 12.13 -5.23
C GLN A 72 -13.15 13.11 -6.06
N GLU A 73 -14.46 12.86 -6.18
CA GLU A 73 -15.37 13.61 -7.05
C GLU A 73 -14.99 13.66 -8.53
N ASP A 74 -14.19 12.71 -9.00
CA ASP A 74 -13.93 12.56 -10.43
C ASP A 74 -15.13 11.87 -11.12
N PHE A 75 -16.22 12.63 -11.29
CA PHE A 75 -17.48 12.14 -11.85
C PHE A 75 -17.59 12.40 -13.36
N ASN A 76 -17.82 13.65 -13.77
CA ASN A 76 -18.28 13.97 -15.13
C ASN A 76 -17.15 14.45 -16.07
N TYR A 77 -15.97 14.77 -15.52
CA TYR A 77 -14.84 15.32 -16.27
C TYR A 77 -13.62 14.38 -16.37
N HIS A 78 -13.81 13.09 -16.07
CA HIS A 78 -12.76 12.06 -16.06
C HIS A 78 -11.89 12.03 -17.32
N ALA A 79 -12.52 12.13 -18.50
CA ALA A 79 -11.77 12.13 -19.77
C ALA A 79 -10.79 13.33 -19.86
N ALA A 80 -11.22 14.52 -19.41
CA ALA A 80 -10.36 15.70 -19.36
C ALA A 80 -9.28 15.54 -18.28
N LEU A 81 -9.63 14.97 -17.12
CA LEU A 81 -8.68 14.71 -16.03
C LEU A 81 -7.56 13.76 -16.47
N TYR A 82 -7.86 12.79 -17.33
CA TYR A 82 -6.90 11.81 -17.81
C TYR A 82 -6.12 12.25 -19.06
N ALA A 83 -6.61 13.25 -19.79
CA ALA A 83 -6.03 13.69 -21.07
C ALA A 83 -4.65 14.36 -20.93
N GLY A 84 -4.42 15.11 -19.84
CA GLY A 84 -3.15 15.78 -19.56
C GLY A 84 -2.21 15.02 -18.62
N ASP A 85 -2.64 13.89 -18.06
CA ASP A 85 -1.83 13.04 -17.18
C ASP A 85 -1.02 12.00 -17.98
N ASN A 86 0.06 11.44 -17.41
CA ASN A 86 0.87 10.39 -18.04
C ASN A 86 1.18 9.15 -17.17
N HIS A 87 0.49 8.95 -16.04
CA HIS A 87 0.65 7.74 -15.24
C HIS A 87 0.28 6.47 -16.04
N PRO A 88 1.15 5.44 -16.07
CA PRO A 88 0.93 4.23 -16.86
C PRO A 88 -0.17 3.32 -16.31
N TYR A 89 -0.47 3.38 -15.01
CA TYR A 89 -1.48 2.55 -14.37
C TYR A 89 -2.60 3.43 -13.83
N ARG A 90 -3.83 3.20 -14.31
CA ARG A 90 -5.00 4.01 -13.96
C ARG A 90 -6.22 3.14 -13.77
N THR A 91 -7.07 3.49 -12.82
CA THR A 91 -8.38 2.85 -12.68
C THR A 91 -9.32 3.32 -13.78
N ALA A 92 -10.19 2.44 -14.27
CA ALA A 92 -11.32 2.88 -15.08
C ALA A 92 -12.33 3.65 -14.23
N THR A 93 -12.96 4.67 -14.81
CA THR A 93 -14.08 5.38 -14.19
C THR A 93 -15.25 4.43 -13.88
N SER A 94 -15.93 4.69 -12.76
CA SER A 94 -17.20 4.05 -12.39
C SER A 94 -18.42 4.72 -13.05
N GLY A 95 -18.22 5.79 -13.83
CA GLY A 95 -19.25 6.59 -14.48
C GLY A 95 -19.41 7.98 -13.85
N GLY A 96 -20.25 8.82 -14.45
CA GLY A 96 -20.65 10.11 -13.87
C GLY A 96 -21.76 9.95 -12.84
N VAL A 97 -22.15 11.06 -12.19
CA VAL A 97 -23.36 11.08 -11.34
C VAL A 97 -24.59 10.72 -12.19
N PRO A 98 -25.54 9.90 -11.69
CA PRO A 98 -25.64 9.31 -10.35
C PRO A 98 -25.04 7.90 -10.20
N PHE A 99 -24.30 7.41 -11.20
CA PHE A 99 -23.89 6.00 -11.27
C PHE A 99 -22.48 5.74 -10.73
N GLY A 100 -21.59 6.74 -10.80
CA GLY A 100 -20.21 6.63 -10.34
C GLY A 100 -20.01 6.94 -8.87
N ASP A 101 -18.96 6.38 -8.30
CA ASP A 101 -18.49 6.69 -6.94
C ASP A 101 -17.56 7.90 -6.89
N GLY A 102 -17.07 8.38 -8.04
CA GLY A 102 -16.17 9.53 -8.16
C GLY A 102 -14.74 9.26 -7.67
N LEU A 103 -14.36 7.99 -7.49
CA LEU A 103 -13.05 7.61 -6.96
C LEU A 103 -12.17 7.06 -8.07
N ASN A 104 -10.99 7.63 -8.30
CA ASN A 104 -10.02 7.07 -9.25
C ASN A 104 -8.59 7.13 -8.71
N THR A 105 -7.74 6.25 -9.22
CA THR A 105 -6.32 6.15 -8.87
C THR A 105 -5.47 6.23 -10.13
N LEU A 106 -4.39 7.01 -10.07
CA LEU A 106 -3.33 7.09 -11.07
C LEU A 106 -2.01 6.72 -10.40
N SER A 107 -1.17 5.90 -11.03
CA SER A 107 0.04 5.36 -10.41
C SER A 107 1.15 5.10 -11.42
N ARG A 108 2.40 5.37 -11.00
CA ARG A 108 3.63 4.97 -11.70
C ARG A 108 3.96 3.50 -11.46
N PHE A 109 3.45 2.94 -10.38
CA PHE A 109 3.61 1.55 -10.01
C PHE A 109 2.43 0.72 -10.51
N PRO A 110 2.67 -0.52 -10.99
CA PRO A 110 1.58 -1.44 -11.30
C PRO A 110 0.79 -1.74 -10.03
N PHE A 111 -0.52 -1.93 -10.22
CA PHE A 111 -1.40 -2.38 -9.15
C PHE A 111 -2.36 -3.45 -9.66
N ASP A 112 -2.82 -4.29 -8.73
CA ASP A 112 -3.85 -5.29 -8.96
C ASP A 112 -4.89 -5.26 -7.82
N ASP A 113 -5.75 -6.28 -7.77
CA ASP A 113 -6.72 -6.47 -6.69
C ASP A 113 -7.64 -5.26 -6.45
N PHE A 114 -8.02 -4.61 -7.54
CA PHE A 114 -8.92 -3.46 -7.51
C PHE A 114 -10.34 -3.86 -7.09
N ASP A 115 -10.88 -3.18 -6.08
CA ASP A 115 -12.25 -3.33 -5.61
C ASP A 115 -12.86 -1.97 -5.26
N ARG A 116 -14.19 -1.84 -5.43
CA ARG A 116 -14.97 -0.64 -5.09
C ARG A 116 -16.09 -1.05 -4.15
N THR A 117 -16.12 -0.47 -2.96
CA THR A 117 -17.14 -0.76 -1.93
C THR A 117 -17.98 0.48 -1.65
N LYS A 118 -19.28 0.38 -1.91
CA LYS A 118 -20.27 1.41 -1.56
C LYS A 118 -20.45 1.50 -0.03
N TRP A 119 -20.66 2.71 0.46
CA TRP A 119 -21.06 2.92 1.85
C TRP A 119 -22.42 2.28 2.16
N SER A 120 -22.50 1.59 3.30
CA SER A 120 -23.73 0.97 3.81
C SER A 120 -24.71 1.99 4.42
N LYS A 121 -24.20 3.17 4.79
CA LYS A 121 -24.94 4.29 5.35
C LYS A 121 -24.57 5.57 4.61
N CYS A 122 -25.58 6.39 4.31
CA CYS A 122 -25.45 7.70 3.70
C CYS A 122 -26.59 8.59 4.21
N ASN A 123 -26.49 9.89 3.98
CA ASN A 123 -27.54 10.88 4.22
C ASN A 123 -27.52 11.94 3.10
N GLY A 124 -28.66 12.59 2.85
CA GLY A 124 -28.74 13.72 1.91
C GLY A 124 -28.38 13.36 0.47
N THR A 125 -27.73 14.29 -0.23
CA THR A 125 -27.33 14.14 -1.63
C THR A 125 -26.28 13.06 -1.84
N ASP A 126 -25.47 12.73 -0.82
CA ASP A 126 -24.50 11.64 -0.86
C ASP A 126 -25.17 10.27 -1.10
N CYS A 127 -26.47 10.12 -0.83
CA CYS A 127 -27.23 8.91 -1.16
C CYS A 127 -27.62 8.79 -2.64
N LEU A 128 -27.51 9.87 -3.42
CA LEU A 128 -27.91 9.90 -4.83
C LEU A 128 -26.84 9.31 -5.76
N THR A 129 -25.67 8.96 -5.25
CA THR A 129 -24.57 8.34 -6.00
C THR A 129 -23.91 7.26 -5.13
N PRO A 130 -23.27 6.23 -5.69
CA PRO A 130 -22.67 5.16 -4.88
C PRO A 130 -21.33 5.57 -4.24
N LYS A 131 -21.31 6.64 -3.43
CA LYS A 131 -20.13 7.01 -2.63
C LYS A 131 -19.63 5.82 -1.81
N GLY A 132 -18.32 5.76 -1.63
CA GLY A 132 -17.66 4.59 -1.08
C GLY A 132 -16.18 4.78 -0.84
N PHE A 133 -15.47 3.67 -0.95
CA PHE A 133 -14.02 3.59 -1.02
C PHE A 133 -13.59 2.55 -2.05
N SER A 134 -12.37 2.64 -2.53
CA SER A 134 -11.74 1.63 -3.36
C SER A 134 -10.44 1.12 -2.75
N LEU A 135 -10.11 -0.15 -2.99
CA LEU A 135 -8.82 -0.76 -2.69
C LEU A 135 -8.05 -0.99 -3.99
N ASN A 136 -6.77 -0.64 -4.02
CA ASN A 136 -5.78 -1.08 -5.01
C ASN A 136 -4.57 -1.67 -4.27
N ARG A 137 -3.98 -2.77 -4.75
CA ARG A 137 -2.70 -3.26 -4.22
C ARG A 137 -1.56 -2.81 -5.11
N ILE A 138 -0.80 -1.83 -4.65
CA ILE A 138 0.35 -1.28 -5.38
C ILE A 138 1.57 -2.18 -5.18
N ARG A 139 2.28 -2.48 -6.27
CA ARG A 139 3.55 -3.20 -6.28
C ARG A 139 4.72 -2.22 -6.44
N LEU A 140 5.40 -1.90 -5.35
CA LEU A 140 6.57 -0.99 -5.34
C LEU A 140 7.81 -1.63 -5.98
N ALA A 141 7.99 -2.92 -5.74
CA ALA A 141 9.04 -3.77 -6.30
C ALA A 141 8.57 -5.23 -6.28
N GLU A 142 9.36 -6.16 -6.81
CA GLU A 142 9.06 -7.59 -6.70
C GLU A 142 8.82 -8.01 -5.24
N GLY A 143 7.66 -8.61 -4.97
CA GLY A 143 7.27 -9.03 -3.63
C GLY A 143 6.92 -7.90 -2.65
N VAL A 144 7.07 -6.63 -3.03
CA VAL A 144 6.86 -5.49 -2.12
C VAL A 144 5.54 -4.80 -2.45
N TYR A 145 4.54 -5.02 -1.60
CA TYR A 145 3.15 -4.58 -1.82
C TYR A 145 2.65 -3.62 -0.73
N VAL A 146 1.82 -2.66 -1.12
CA VAL A 146 1.09 -1.76 -0.22
C VAL A 146 -0.37 -1.70 -0.66
N ASP A 147 -1.29 -1.95 0.27
CA ASP A 147 -2.73 -1.79 0.04
C ASP A 147 -3.09 -0.30 0.13
N LEU A 148 -3.56 0.28 -0.97
CA LEU A 148 -3.97 1.66 -1.09
C LEU A 148 -5.49 1.79 -1.08
N TYR A 149 -6.00 2.60 -0.16
CA TYR A 149 -7.42 2.95 -0.06
C TYR A 149 -7.66 4.40 -0.51
N ASN A 150 -8.57 4.57 -1.45
CA ASN A 150 -9.17 5.87 -1.82
C ASN A 150 -10.58 5.92 -1.23
N LEU A 151 -10.97 7.01 -0.56
CA LEU A 151 -12.27 7.11 0.12
C LEU A 151 -12.90 8.49 -0.03
N HIS A 152 -14.23 8.53 -0.02
CA HIS A 152 -15.00 9.76 0.13
C HIS A 152 -16.29 9.50 0.95
N PRO A 153 -16.25 9.65 2.28
CA PRO A 153 -17.40 9.51 3.19
C PRO A 153 -18.43 10.64 3.07
N ASN A 154 -19.57 10.47 3.75
CA ASN A 154 -20.66 11.45 3.79
C ASN A 154 -20.18 12.86 4.15
N ALA A 155 -20.49 13.84 3.29
CA ALA A 155 -20.22 15.25 3.54
C ALA A 155 -21.21 15.84 4.57
N GLY A 156 -21.01 17.12 4.94
CA GLY A 156 -21.94 17.85 5.81
C GLY A 156 -21.69 17.69 7.31
N VAL A 157 -22.39 18.51 8.10
CA VAL A 157 -22.23 18.60 9.56
C VAL A 157 -23.55 18.54 10.32
N GLU A 158 -24.67 18.22 9.64
CA GLU A 158 -25.91 17.95 10.33
C GLU A 158 -25.82 16.63 11.11
N PRO A 159 -26.61 16.42 12.18
CA PRO A 159 -26.52 15.21 13.02
C PRO A 159 -26.61 13.89 12.23
N ALA A 160 -27.43 13.85 11.17
CA ALA A 160 -27.57 12.69 10.30
C ALA A 160 -26.32 12.46 9.41
N ASP A 161 -25.70 13.53 8.92
CA ASP A 161 -24.45 13.49 8.14
C ASP A 161 -23.31 12.90 8.98
N LEU A 162 -23.13 13.45 10.19
CA LEU A 162 -22.12 13.01 11.16
C LEU A 162 -22.32 11.52 11.50
N THR A 163 -23.58 11.08 11.64
CA THR A 163 -23.92 9.68 11.92
C THR A 163 -23.57 8.76 10.74
N ALA A 164 -23.91 9.14 9.51
CA ALA A 164 -23.55 8.40 8.32
C ALA A 164 -22.02 8.32 8.14
N ARG A 165 -21.32 9.45 8.29
CA ARG A 165 -19.86 9.52 8.17
C ARG A 165 -19.14 8.64 9.21
N ARG A 166 -19.59 8.64 10.47
CA ARG A 166 -19.02 7.73 11.48
C ARG A 166 -19.14 6.27 11.05
N ALA A 167 -20.33 5.88 10.57
CA ALA A 167 -20.55 4.52 10.07
C ALA A 167 -19.67 4.19 8.85
N ASN A 168 -19.35 5.16 7.99
CA ASN A 168 -18.44 4.97 6.85
C ASN A 168 -17.01 4.68 7.32
N ILE A 169 -16.48 5.48 8.25
CA ILE A 169 -15.13 5.27 8.82
C ILE A 169 -15.04 3.91 9.53
N THR A 170 -16.08 3.52 10.28
CA THR A 170 -16.13 2.19 10.90
C THR A 170 -16.18 1.07 9.87
N GLN A 171 -16.98 1.21 8.81
CA GLN A 171 -17.03 0.24 7.71
C GLN A 171 -15.67 0.06 7.04
N LEU A 172 -14.94 1.15 6.77
CA LEU A 172 -13.59 1.08 6.21
C LEU A 172 -12.62 0.40 7.16
N THR A 173 -12.65 0.75 8.44
CA THR A 173 -11.78 0.14 9.47
C THR A 173 -11.97 -1.38 9.53
N GLN A 174 -13.24 -1.83 9.51
CA GLN A 174 -13.58 -3.26 9.45
C GLN A 174 -13.12 -3.93 8.15
N TYR A 175 -13.26 -3.23 7.01
CA TYR A 175 -12.79 -3.76 5.73
C TYR A 175 -11.26 -3.93 5.71
N ILE A 176 -10.50 -2.97 6.24
CA ILE A 176 -9.03 -3.05 6.37
C ILE A 176 -8.64 -4.23 7.26
N ALA A 177 -9.34 -4.43 8.38
CA ALA A 177 -9.10 -5.57 9.26
C ALA A 177 -9.35 -6.91 8.57
N ALA A 178 -10.37 -6.99 7.70
CA ALA A 178 -10.73 -8.22 6.99
C ALA A 178 -9.85 -8.50 5.75
N ASN A 179 -9.39 -7.46 5.05
CA ASN A 179 -8.76 -7.60 3.72
C ASN A 179 -7.27 -7.22 3.67
N SER A 180 -6.76 -6.57 4.72
CA SER A 180 -5.38 -6.09 4.79
C SER A 180 -4.69 -6.44 6.11
N ALA A 181 -5.18 -7.46 6.84
CA ALA A 181 -4.52 -7.97 8.03
C ALA A 181 -3.07 -8.36 7.72
N GLY A 182 -2.12 -7.74 8.43
CA GLY A 182 -0.67 -7.93 8.23
C GLY A 182 -0.08 -7.29 6.97
N ASN A 183 -0.88 -6.64 6.13
CA ASN A 183 -0.37 -5.86 5.00
C ASN A 183 0.03 -4.45 5.43
N ALA A 184 1.01 -3.89 4.71
CA ALA A 184 1.25 -2.45 4.70
C ALA A 184 0.08 -1.75 4.02
N VAL A 185 -0.32 -0.59 4.55
CA VAL A 185 -1.55 0.11 4.14
C VAL A 185 -1.27 1.60 4.01
N ILE A 186 -1.86 2.23 3.00
CA ILE A 186 -2.06 3.68 2.89
C ILE A 186 -3.56 3.93 2.71
N VAL A 187 -4.15 4.80 3.53
CA VAL A 187 -5.52 5.31 3.39
C VAL A 187 -5.44 6.79 3.08
N MET A 188 -5.97 7.22 1.94
CA MET A 188 -5.92 8.62 1.53
C MET A 188 -7.14 9.07 0.74
N GLY A 189 -7.66 10.25 1.07
CA GLY A 189 -8.87 10.80 0.47
C GLY A 189 -9.43 11.96 1.28
N ASP A 190 -10.45 12.61 0.73
CA ASP A 190 -11.38 13.41 1.49
C ASP A 190 -12.13 12.52 2.48
N THR A 191 -11.77 12.61 3.76
CA THR A 191 -12.43 11.82 4.81
C THR A 191 -13.68 12.51 5.34
N ASN A 192 -13.92 13.78 4.99
CA ASN A 192 -14.90 14.68 5.60
C ASN A 192 -14.76 14.85 7.12
N THR A 193 -13.68 14.36 7.73
CA THR A 193 -13.48 14.35 9.19
C THR A 193 -12.42 15.34 9.67
N ARG A 194 -12.56 15.77 10.93
CA ARG A 194 -11.55 16.54 11.67
C ARG A 194 -11.29 15.90 13.03
N TYR A 195 -10.04 15.93 13.49
CA TYR A 195 -9.64 15.55 14.85
C TYR A 195 -10.28 16.46 15.89
N THR A 196 -10.46 17.75 15.60
CA THR A 196 -11.08 18.70 16.53
C THR A 196 -12.59 18.53 16.65
N ARG A 197 -13.28 17.95 15.66
CA ARG A 197 -14.74 17.80 15.66
C ARG A 197 -15.16 16.63 16.55
N THR A 198 -15.96 16.91 17.58
CA THR A 198 -16.35 15.94 18.62
C THR A 198 -17.08 14.72 18.06
N GLU A 199 -17.86 14.93 17.00
CA GLU A 199 -18.75 13.95 16.41
C GLU A 199 -18.09 13.11 15.30
N ASP A 200 -16.82 13.38 14.95
CA ASP A 200 -16.07 12.54 14.01
C ASP A 200 -15.26 11.45 14.74
N ASN A 201 -15.06 10.31 14.07
CA ASN A 201 -14.37 9.14 14.60
C ASN A 201 -13.07 8.80 13.84
N ILE A 202 -12.39 9.76 13.21
CA ILE A 202 -11.17 9.49 12.41
C ILE A 202 -10.06 8.76 13.19
N ARG A 203 -10.04 8.93 14.52
CA ARG A 203 -9.15 8.21 15.44
C ARG A 203 -9.31 6.68 15.37
N GLU A 204 -10.46 6.18 14.91
CA GLU A 204 -10.71 4.76 14.71
C GLU A 204 -9.78 4.14 13.66
N LEU A 205 -9.38 4.88 12.63
CA LEU A 205 -8.36 4.41 11.69
C LEU A 205 -6.98 4.27 12.34
N VAL A 206 -6.67 5.12 13.33
CA VAL A 206 -5.43 5.04 14.10
C VAL A 206 -5.46 3.86 15.07
N THR A 207 -6.50 3.76 15.89
CA THR A 207 -6.56 2.76 16.97
C THR A 207 -7.07 1.40 16.51
N GLY A 208 -8.03 1.37 15.60
CA GLY A 208 -8.66 0.15 15.08
C GLY A 208 -7.93 -0.47 13.89
N ALA A 209 -7.32 0.36 13.04
CA ALA A 209 -6.50 -0.10 11.90
C ALA A 209 -4.99 0.14 12.10
N GLY A 210 -4.53 0.58 13.27
CA GLY A 210 -3.09 0.73 13.56
C GLY A 210 -2.37 1.68 12.61
N LEU A 211 -3.07 2.67 12.05
CA LEU A 211 -2.51 3.62 11.09
C LEU A 211 -1.92 4.84 11.81
N THR A 212 -0.98 5.51 11.15
CA THR A 212 -0.42 6.79 11.56
C THR A 212 -0.86 7.86 10.55
N ASP A 213 -1.44 8.96 11.02
CA ASP A 213 -1.73 10.12 10.18
C ASP A 213 -0.45 10.94 9.94
N ALA A 214 -0.10 11.14 8.67
CA ALA A 214 1.14 11.82 8.28
C ALA A 214 1.16 13.31 8.68
N TRP A 215 0.02 14.00 8.64
CA TRP A 215 -0.09 15.39 9.10
C TRP A 215 0.09 15.47 10.61
N VAL A 216 -0.56 14.57 11.36
CA VAL A 216 -0.38 14.50 12.82
C VAL A 216 1.08 14.23 13.16
N GLN A 217 1.71 13.26 12.49
CA GLN A 217 3.10 12.91 12.76
C GLN A 217 4.07 14.05 12.43
N LEU A 218 4.01 14.60 11.22
CA LEU A 218 5.02 15.53 10.71
C LEU A 218 4.75 16.98 11.10
N ILE A 219 3.50 17.40 11.19
CA ILE A 219 3.14 18.80 11.45
C ILE A 219 2.74 19.02 12.91
N ARG A 220 2.15 18.01 13.56
CA ARG A 220 1.68 18.10 14.96
C ARG A 220 2.60 17.39 15.96
N GLY A 221 3.78 16.94 15.53
CA GLY A 221 4.75 16.27 16.41
C GLY A 221 4.24 14.96 17.00
N GLY A 222 3.40 14.23 16.25
CA GLY A 222 2.79 12.98 16.69
C GLY A 222 1.61 13.14 17.64
N GLN A 223 1.19 14.37 17.97
CA GLN A 223 0.09 14.64 18.89
C GLN A 223 -1.12 15.18 18.14
N ALA A 224 -2.14 14.32 17.97
CA ALA A 224 -3.39 14.73 17.34
C ALA A 224 -4.06 15.87 18.16
N PRO A 225 -4.71 16.85 17.52
CA PRO A 225 -5.49 17.86 18.23
C PRO A 225 -6.49 17.21 19.20
N PRO A 226 -6.72 17.77 20.41
CA PRO A 226 -7.72 17.24 21.33
C PRO A 226 -9.12 17.27 20.72
N LEU A 227 -9.91 16.23 20.98
CA LEU A 227 -11.32 16.19 20.58
C LEU A 227 -12.09 17.35 21.24
N GLY A 228 -12.86 18.10 20.46
CA GLY A 228 -13.61 19.28 20.94
C GLY A 228 -12.77 20.54 21.14
N SER A 229 -11.48 20.52 20.80
CA SER A 229 -10.68 21.76 20.77
C SER A 229 -11.13 22.68 19.62
N PRO A 230 -10.81 24.00 19.68
CA PRO A 230 -11.17 24.92 18.60
C PRO A 230 -10.68 24.44 17.24
N ALA A 231 -11.53 24.60 16.21
CA ALA A 231 -11.19 24.19 14.86
C ALA A 231 -9.95 24.92 14.35
N LEU A 232 -9.01 24.16 13.77
CA LEU A 232 -7.79 24.69 13.16
C LEU A 232 -8.09 25.06 11.71
N VAL A 233 -8.71 26.21 11.49
CA VAL A 233 -9.18 26.65 10.17
C VAL A 233 -8.00 27.17 9.33
N CYS A 234 -8.00 26.88 8.02
CA CYS A 234 -7.01 27.43 7.10
C CYS A 234 -7.35 28.89 6.76
N ASP A 235 -6.34 29.76 6.70
CA ASP A 235 -6.49 31.06 6.05
C ASP A 235 -6.45 30.85 4.53
N PRO A 236 -7.53 31.13 3.78
CA PRO A 236 -7.55 30.94 2.33
C PRO A 236 -6.56 31.86 1.60
N ASN A 237 -6.14 32.98 2.20
CA ASN A 237 -5.16 33.89 1.61
C ASN A 237 -3.71 33.49 1.95
N ALA A 238 -3.52 32.60 2.91
CA ALA A 238 -2.22 32.16 3.41
C ALA A 238 -2.27 30.69 3.83
N VAL A 239 -2.61 29.82 2.88
CA VAL A 239 -2.72 28.38 3.13
C VAL A 239 -1.35 27.81 3.53
N THR A 240 -1.28 27.20 4.71
CA THR A 240 -0.09 26.54 5.24
C THR A 240 -0.40 25.11 5.66
N ASN A 241 0.61 24.36 6.07
CA ASN A 241 0.42 23.00 6.59
C ASN A 241 -0.20 22.97 7.99
N SER A 242 -0.29 24.10 8.70
CA SER A 242 -0.62 24.13 10.13
C SER A 242 -2.10 23.95 10.45
N CYS A 243 -2.98 24.31 9.52
CA CYS A 243 -4.41 24.13 9.66
C CYS A 243 -4.82 22.67 9.49
N GLU A 244 -5.97 22.31 10.05
CA GLU A 244 -6.60 21.03 9.82
C GLU A 244 -7.51 21.09 8.58
N VAL A 245 -7.39 20.09 7.72
CA VAL A 245 -8.28 19.84 6.57
C VAL A 245 -8.99 18.50 6.72
N VAL A 246 -9.97 18.22 5.86
CA VAL A 246 -10.71 16.95 5.85
C VAL A 246 -10.04 15.86 5.00
N ASP A 247 -9.17 16.25 4.08
CA ASP A 247 -8.34 15.37 3.29
C ASP A 247 -7.17 14.83 4.13
N LYS A 248 -7.07 13.51 4.26
CA LYS A 248 -6.08 12.85 5.12
C LYS A 248 -5.24 11.86 4.34
N VAL A 249 -4.05 11.59 4.86
CA VAL A 249 -3.19 10.48 4.43
C VAL A 249 -2.72 9.76 5.69
N LEU A 250 -3.21 8.54 5.89
CA LEU A 250 -2.84 7.66 6.99
C LEU A 250 -2.14 6.42 6.46
N TYR A 251 -1.20 5.86 7.22
CA TYR A 251 -0.40 4.74 6.72
C TYR A 251 0.11 3.82 7.83
N ARG A 252 0.51 2.60 7.45
CA ARG A 252 1.33 1.71 8.27
C ARG A 252 2.23 0.85 7.38
N GLY A 253 3.40 0.48 7.89
CA GLY A 253 4.20 -0.61 7.35
C GLY A 253 3.70 -1.98 7.82
N ASN A 254 4.51 -3.01 7.63
CA ASN A 254 4.34 -4.31 8.27
C ASN A 254 5.71 -4.88 8.66
N ARG A 255 5.78 -6.16 9.05
CA ARG A 255 7.04 -6.81 9.45
C ARG A 255 8.07 -6.93 8.32
N PHE A 256 7.67 -6.80 7.04
CA PHE A 256 8.56 -6.85 5.88
C PHE A 256 8.95 -5.47 5.38
N ILE A 257 8.00 -4.55 5.18
CA ILE A 257 8.26 -3.19 4.71
C ILE A 257 8.05 -2.19 5.86
N ASN A 258 9.11 -1.45 6.19
CA ASN A 258 9.00 -0.25 6.98
C ASN A 258 8.68 0.92 6.05
N LEU A 259 7.55 1.59 6.30
CA LEU A 259 7.10 2.76 5.54
C LEU A 259 7.18 3.97 6.46
N THR A 260 7.76 5.08 6.02
CA THR A 260 7.93 6.28 6.85
C THR A 260 7.59 7.52 6.05
N ALA A 261 6.62 8.30 6.51
CA ALA A 261 6.35 9.62 5.96
C ALA A 261 7.52 10.56 6.30
N THR A 262 8.05 11.25 5.29
CA THR A 262 9.21 12.14 5.42
C THR A 262 8.88 13.59 5.05
N GLN A 263 7.80 13.80 4.32
CA GLN A 263 7.29 15.12 3.99
C GLN A 263 5.77 15.08 3.96
N TYR A 264 5.14 16.12 4.51
CA TYR A 264 3.74 16.44 4.29
C TYR A 264 3.68 17.86 3.71
N ASN A 265 2.85 18.08 2.70
CA ASN A 265 2.62 19.42 2.19
C ASN A 265 1.19 19.60 1.67
N ASN A 266 0.60 20.76 1.98
CA ASN A 266 -0.57 21.27 1.28
C ASN A 266 -0.08 21.91 -0.03
N GLU A 267 -0.46 21.31 -1.16
CA GLU A 267 0.01 21.65 -2.49
C GLU A 267 -0.82 22.78 -3.15
N ASN A 268 -1.71 23.46 -2.43
CA ASN A 268 -2.64 24.47 -2.98
C ASN A 268 -1.98 25.46 -3.95
N GLN A 269 -0.78 25.97 -3.63
CA GLN A 269 -0.05 26.91 -4.49
C GLN A 269 0.24 26.39 -5.90
N LYS A 270 0.38 25.07 -6.08
CA LYS A 270 0.58 24.45 -7.40
C LYS A 270 -0.72 24.30 -8.18
N PHE A 271 -1.86 24.37 -7.51
CA PHE A 271 -3.20 24.12 -8.06
C PHE A 271 -4.06 25.39 -8.03
N LEU A 272 -3.45 26.51 -8.43
CA LEU A 272 -4.14 27.78 -8.69
C LEU A 272 -4.27 28.03 -10.19
N ASP A 273 -5.33 28.73 -10.60
CA ASP A 273 -5.45 29.29 -11.95
C ASP A 273 -4.54 30.53 -12.13
N SER A 274 -4.54 31.11 -13.33
CA SER A 274 -3.74 32.30 -13.64
C SER A 274 -4.16 33.56 -12.87
N ALA A 275 -5.34 33.56 -12.26
CA ALA A 275 -5.83 34.63 -11.39
C ALA A 275 -5.54 34.36 -9.90
N GLY A 276 -4.85 33.27 -9.58
CA GLY A 276 -4.52 32.87 -8.20
C GLY A 276 -5.68 32.20 -7.47
N LYS A 277 -6.73 31.75 -8.17
CA LYS A 277 -7.87 31.06 -7.55
C LYS A 277 -7.63 29.55 -7.50
N PRO A 278 -8.06 28.85 -6.43
CA PRO A 278 -8.00 27.39 -6.36
C PRO A 278 -8.75 26.71 -7.50
N LEU A 279 -8.22 25.58 -7.99
CA LEU A 279 -8.84 24.76 -9.04
C LEU A 279 -9.91 23.79 -8.50
N SER A 280 -10.00 23.64 -7.19
CA SER A 280 -11.04 22.91 -6.46
C SER A 280 -11.34 23.67 -5.17
N ASP A 281 -12.48 23.39 -4.55
CA ASP A 281 -12.81 23.84 -3.20
C ASP A 281 -12.02 23.10 -2.10
N HIS A 282 -11.34 22.01 -2.48
CA HIS A 282 -10.37 21.31 -1.64
C HIS A 282 -8.93 21.71 -1.97
N TYR A 283 -8.04 21.51 -0.98
CA TYR A 283 -6.60 21.63 -1.19
C TYR A 283 -6.00 20.25 -1.48
N PRO A 284 -5.07 20.11 -2.43
CA PRO A 284 -4.37 18.86 -2.68
C PRO A 284 -3.32 18.59 -1.60
N HIS A 285 -3.19 17.36 -1.13
CA HIS A 285 -2.28 17.00 -0.05
C HIS A 285 -1.25 15.95 -0.46
N LEU A 286 0.03 16.34 -0.41
CA LEU A 286 1.19 15.51 -0.67
C LEU A 286 1.69 14.84 0.61
N VAL A 287 2.04 13.57 0.49
CA VAL A 287 2.98 12.90 1.42
C VAL A 287 4.10 12.23 0.65
N ARG A 288 5.35 12.43 1.05
CA ARG A 288 6.48 11.61 0.59
C ARG A 288 6.77 10.52 1.59
N PHE A 289 6.98 9.32 1.08
CA PHE A 289 7.38 8.15 1.85
C PHE A 289 8.79 7.73 1.49
N ASN A 290 9.57 7.39 2.51
CA ASN A 290 10.72 6.50 2.36
C ASN A 290 10.29 5.11 2.80
N TRP A 291 10.88 4.08 2.19
CA TRP A 291 10.68 2.71 2.63
C TRP A 291 11.97 1.89 2.64
N SER A 292 12.03 0.93 3.55
CA SER A 292 13.10 -0.04 3.68
C SER A 292 12.52 -1.42 3.97
N LEU A 293 13.26 -2.47 3.61
CA LEU A 293 12.86 -3.85 3.84
C LEU A 293 13.59 -4.45 5.03
N ASN A 294 12.91 -5.36 5.73
CA ASN A 294 13.53 -6.26 6.67
C ASN A 294 14.40 -7.27 5.91
N ASP A 295 15.70 -7.25 6.13
CA ASP A 295 16.67 -8.10 5.41
C ASP A 295 16.59 -9.59 5.79
N GLN A 296 15.85 -9.93 6.86
CA GLN A 296 15.54 -11.31 7.25
C GLN A 296 14.28 -11.86 6.59
N LEU A 297 13.62 -11.06 5.75
CA LEU A 297 12.42 -11.46 5.03
C LEU A 297 12.53 -11.11 3.56
N ARG A 298 11.95 -11.95 2.72
CA ARG A 298 11.66 -11.65 1.31
C ARG A 298 10.30 -12.22 0.97
N MET A 299 9.63 -11.63 0.00
CA MET A 299 8.41 -12.19 -0.58
C MET A 299 8.60 -12.33 -2.08
N SER A 300 7.94 -13.31 -2.68
CA SER A 300 7.81 -13.39 -4.13
C SER A 300 6.67 -12.51 -4.61
N ASP A 301 6.58 -12.30 -5.92
CA ASP A 301 5.30 -11.93 -6.53
C ASP A 301 4.23 -13.00 -6.29
N GLN A 302 2.99 -12.61 -6.49
CA GLN A 302 1.84 -13.49 -6.32
C GLN A 302 1.35 -14.01 -7.68
N TYR A 303 0.95 -15.27 -7.74
CA TYR A 303 0.48 -15.92 -8.96
C TYR A 303 -0.93 -16.46 -8.79
N GLY A 304 -1.83 -16.14 -9.73
CA GLY A 304 -3.24 -16.53 -9.69
C GLY A 304 -4.22 -15.37 -9.92
N GLY A 305 -5.50 -15.61 -9.65
CA GLY A 305 -6.60 -14.69 -9.91
C GLY A 305 -6.94 -13.75 -8.75
N PRO A 306 -7.62 -12.62 -9.01
CA PRO A 306 -7.97 -11.61 -8.01
C PRO A 306 -9.22 -11.99 -7.18
N HIS A 307 -9.43 -13.29 -6.93
CA HIS A 307 -10.63 -13.81 -6.25
C HIS A 307 -10.32 -14.23 -4.82
N GLY A 308 -11.35 -14.50 -4.02
CA GLY A 308 -11.18 -14.80 -2.59
C GLY A 308 -10.74 -13.58 -1.77
N THR A 309 -10.50 -13.81 -0.49
CA THR A 309 -10.05 -12.80 0.48
C THR A 309 -8.52 -12.81 0.55
N PRO A 310 -7.85 -11.64 0.57
CA PRO A 310 -6.40 -11.57 0.74
C PRO A 310 -5.93 -12.15 2.08
N PHE A 311 -4.70 -12.68 2.10
CA PHE A 311 -4.01 -13.07 3.32
C PHE A 311 -2.49 -12.87 3.20
N THR A 312 -1.84 -12.79 4.36
CA THR A 312 -0.38 -12.89 4.47
C THR A 312 0.01 -13.53 5.81
N ASP A 313 1.05 -14.36 5.80
CA ASP A 313 1.61 -14.96 7.00
C ASP A 313 2.74 -14.12 7.62
N VAL A 314 3.06 -12.95 7.05
CA VAL A 314 4.27 -12.19 7.40
C VAL A 314 4.42 -11.93 8.90
N ASP A 315 3.35 -11.58 9.59
CA ASP A 315 3.37 -11.35 11.04
C ASP A 315 3.34 -12.66 11.83
N ARG A 316 2.76 -13.72 11.25
CA ARG A 316 2.52 -15.01 11.91
C ARG A 316 3.75 -15.92 11.93
N ILE A 317 4.73 -15.66 11.07
CA ILE A 317 6.01 -16.37 11.05
C ILE A 317 7.02 -15.85 12.08
N ALA A 318 6.70 -14.75 12.78
CA ALA A 318 7.57 -14.17 13.79
C ALA A 318 7.97 -15.19 14.88
N GLY A 319 9.26 -15.24 15.20
CA GLY A 319 9.80 -16.14 16.21
C GLY A 319 9.95 -17.60 15.75
N SER A 320 9.62 -17.94 14.51
CA SER A 320 9.96 -19.24 13.92
C SER A 320 11.29 -19.19 13.16
N THR A 321 12.00 -20.32 13.16
CA THR A 321 13.26 -20.54 12.45
C THR A 321 13.14 -21.57 11.33
N GLY A 322 11.94 -22.11 11.09
CA GLY A 322 11.71 -23.03 9.99
C GLY A 322 10.36 -23.74 10.04
N VAL A 323 10.17 -24.65 9.08
CA VAL A 323 8.94 -25.43 8.93
C VAL A 323 9.14 -26.82 9.52
N ARG A 324 8.14 -27.33 10.25
CA ARG A 324 8.06 -28.70 10.77
C ARG A 324 7.32 -29.62 9.80
N SER A 325 6.19 -29.18 9.27
CA SER A 325 5.45 -29.95 8.26
C SER A 325 4.75 -29.04 7.27
N VAL A 326 4.55 -29.56 6.06
CA VAL A 326 3.76 -28.90 5.01
C VAL A 326 2.59 -29.79 4.61
N ARG A 327 1.42 -29.17 4.44
CA ARG A 327 0.17 -29.82 4.07
C ARG A 327 -0.39 -29.15 2.82
N LEU A 328 -0.76 -29.97 1.84
CA LEU A 328 -1.45 -29.54 0.63
C LEU A 328 -2.72 -30.36 0.48
N SER A 329 -3.85 -29.72 0.19
CA SER A 329 -5.11 -30.41 -0.14
C SER A 329 -5.54 -30.03 -1.55
N GLY A 330 -5.95 -31.02 -2.34
CA GLY A 330 -6.38 -30.78 -3.72
C GLY A 330 -6.95 -32.02 -4.38
N ALA A 331 -7.57 -31.80 -5.54
CA ALA A 331 -8.06 -32.85 -6.45
C ALA A 331 -7.93 -32.35 -7.89
N ALA A 332 -9.04 -31.93 -8.52
CA ALA A 332 -8.99 -31.26 -9.82
C ALA A 332 -8.30 -29.90 -9.77
N ARG A 333 -8.26 -29.26 -8.59
CA ARG A 333 -7.60 -27.98 -8.32
C ARG A 333 -6.93 -28.00 -6.95
N LEU A 334 -6.09 -27.00 -6.68
CA LEU A 334 -5.53 -26.77 -5.35
C LEU A 334 -6.62 -26.16 -4.46
N ASP A 335 -6.88 -26.81 -3.32
CA ASP A 335 -7.91 -26.39 -2.38
C ASP A 335 -7.32 -25.63 -1.21
N ARG A 336 -6.25 -26.17 -0.62
CA ARG A 336 -5.67 -25.66 0.63
C ARG A 336 -4.17 -25.81 0.67
N VAL A 337 -3.50 -24.79 1.23
CA VAL A 337 -2.08 -24.85 1.63
C VAL A 337 -1.97 -24.62 3.13
N GLY A 338 -1.00 -25.29 3.76
CA GLY A 338 -0.73 -25.04 5.16
C GLY A 338 0.66 -25.46 5.59
N LEU A 339 1.18 -24.77 6.60
CA LEU A 339 2.45 -25.06 7.24
C LEU A 339 2.22 -25.24 8.73
N THR A 340 3.03 -26.11 9.33
CA THR A 340 3.25 -26.12 10.76
C THR A 340 4.67 -25.67 10.99
N LEU A 341 4.86 -24.55 11.67
CA LEU A 341 6.17 -23.96 11.94
C LEU A 341 6.88 -24.68 13.09
N SER A 342 8.20 -24.46 13.22
CA SER A 342 9.04 -25.05 14.27
C SER A 342 8.61 -24.65 15.69
N ASN A 343 8.00 -23.48 15.84
CA ASN A 343 7.45 -22.99 17.12
C ASN A 343 6.02 -23.49 17.41
N GLY A 344 5.46 -24.35 16.55
CA GLY A 344 4.11 -24.89 16.68
C GLY A 344 3.00 -24.05 16.03
N THR A 345 3.29 -22.85 15.53
CA THR A 345 2.30 -22.04 14.79
C THR A 345 1.78 -22.80 13.57
N VAL A 346 0.45 -22.81 13.41
CA VAL A 346 -0.23 -23.43 12.27
C VAL A 346 -0.74 -22.34 11.33
N LEU A 347 -0.26 -22.38 10.09
CA LEU A 347 -0.69 -21.54 8.98
C LEU A 347 -1.56 -22.38 8.05
N THR A 348 -2.74 -21.88 7.70
CA THR A 348 -3.70 -22.60 6.85
C THR A 348 -4.51 -21.60 6.05
N HIS A 349 -4.55 -21.78 4.73
CA HIS A 349 -5.30 -20.92 3.80
C HIS A 349 -5.97 -21.78 2.74
N GLY A 350 -7.17 -21.40 2.30
CA GLY A 350 -7.95 -22.14 1.30
C GLY A 350 -9.21 -22.78 1.89
N GLY A 351 -9.79 -23.71 1.12
CA GLY A 351 -11.06 -24.34 1.42
C GLY A 351 -10.98 -25.51 2.40
N THR A 352 -12.02 -26.34 2.37
CA THR A 352 -12.14 -27.58 3.17
C THR A 352 -12.16 -28.84 2.31
N GLY A 353 -11.96 -28.70 0.99
CA GLY A 353 -12.08 -29.78 0.02
C GLY A 353 -10.77 -30.49 -0.32
N GLY A 354 -10.87 -31.40 -1.28
CA GLY A 354 -9.74 -32.18 -1.78
C GLY A 354 -9.21 -33.24 -0.80
N THR A 355 -8.21 -33.98 -1.24
CA THR A 355 -7.50 -34.95 -0.39
C THR A 355 -6.26 -34.30 0.18
N GLN A 356 -6.12 -34.31 1.50
CA GLN A 356 -4.93 -33.78 2.16
C GLN A 356 -3.76 -34.75 2.03
N THR A 357 -2.61 -34.18 1.70
CA THR A 357 -1.30 -34.83 1.79
C THR A 357 -0.42 -34.02 2.75
N GLU A 358 0.51 -34.68 3.42
CA GLU A 358 1.41 -34.05 4.39
C GLU A 358 2.83 -34.58 4.23
N LEU A 359 3.80 -33.69 4.40
CA LEU A 359 5.21 -34.03 4.50
C LEU A 359 5.77 -33.42 5.79
N THR A 360 6.17 -34.28 6.73
CA THR A 360 6.96 -33.89 7.91
C THR A 360 8.42 -33.77 7.51
N LEU A 361 9.02 -32.62 7.79
CA LEU A 361 10.42 -32.30 7.49
C LEU A 361 11.36 -32.95 8.51
N ALA A 362 12.47 -33.52 8.03
CA ALA A 362 13.54 -33.99 8.89
C ALA A 362 14.25 -32.79 9.58
N PRO A 363 15.00 -33.01 10.67
CA PRO A 363 15.83 -31.96 11.24
C PRO A 363 16.71 -31.29 10.18
N ASN A 364 16.76 -29.96 10.17
CA ASN A 364 17.50 -29.13 9.22
C ASN A 364 17.04 -29.20 7.75
N GLU A 365 16.00 -29.95 7.42
CA GLU A 365 15.39 -29.91 6.10
C GLU A 365 14.55 -28.63 5.94
N ARG A 366 14.55 -28.11 4.71
CA ARG A 366 13.94 -26.81 4.37
C ARG A 366 13.09 -26.96 3.12
N ILE A 367 12.02 -26.18 3.02
CA ILE A 367 11.31 -26.03 1.74
C ILE A 367 12.08 -25.01 0.91
N VAL A 368 12.57 -25.42 -0.25
CA VAL A 368 13.44 -24.57 -1.10
C VAL A 368 12.78 -24.19 -2.42
N ARG A 369 11.70 -24.87 -2.80
CA ARG A 369 10.99 -24.58 -4.05
C ARG A 369 9.51 -24.91 -3.95
N ILE A 370 8.69 -24.10 -4.60
CA ILE A 370 7.30 -24.42 -4.92
C ILE A 370 7.04 -24.12 -6.40
N THR A 371 6.34 -25.02 -7.09
CA THR A 371 5.82 -24.81 -8.44
C THR A 371 4.31 -24.80 -8.36
N LEU A 372 3.69 -23.76 -8.91
CA LEU A 372 2.25 -23.56 -8.97
C LEU A 372 1.80 -23.66 -10.42
N SER A 373 0.58 -24.15 -10.64
CA SER A 373 -0.09 -24.07 -11.93
C SER A 373 -1.44 -23.38 -11.79
N GLN A 374 -1.88 -22.65 -12.81
CA GLN A 374 -3.18 -21.97 -12.81
C GLN A 374 -4.02 -22.34 -14.04
N GLY A 375 -5.32 -22.10 -13.95
CA GLY A 375 -6.24 -22.30 -15.06
C GLY A 375 -7.55 -21.58 -14.82
N LYS A 376 -8.48 -21.72 -15.77
CA LYS A 376 -9.83 -21.18 -15.66
C LYS A 376 -10.79 -22.22 -15.09
N TYR A 377 -11.57 -21.82 -14.09
CA TYR A 377 -12.72 -22.55 -13.59
C TYR A 377 -13.89 -21.60 -13.38
N ASN A 378 -15.03 -21.89 -14.00
CA ASN A 378 -16.21 -21.01 -13.98
C ASN A 378 -15.82 -19.55 -14.32
N GLN A 379 -15.02 -19.38 -15.38
CA GLN A 379 -14.49 -18.10 -15.89
C GLN A 379 -13.49 -17.37 -14.96
N ARG A 380 -13.27 -17.88 -13.75
CA ARG A 380 -12.31 -17.33 -12.78
C ARG A 380 -10.94 -18.01 -12.88
N THR A 381 -9.86 -17.24 -12.77
CA THR A 381 -8.51 -17.81 -12.68
C THR A 381 -8.31 -18.38 -11.28
N ARG A 382 -7.82 -19.62 -11.17
CA ARG A 382 -7.55 -20.31 -9.91
C ARG A 382 -6.26 -21.10 -9.97
N LEU A 383 -5.67 -21.41 -8.81
CA LEU A 383 -4.57 -22.36 -8.75
C LEU A 383 -5.08 -23.80 -8.87
N PHE A 384 -4.45 -24.55 -9.75
CA PHE A 384 -4.81 -25.92 -10.09
C PHE A 384 -3.92 -26.94 -9.39
N SER A 385 -2.66 -26.61 -9.14
CA SER A 385 -1.76 -27.48 -8.38
C SER A 385 -0.68 -26.70 -7.64
N ALA A 386 -0.12 -27.33 -6.62
CA ALA A 386 1.15 -26.95 -6.00
C ALA A 386 2.05 -28.18 -5.89
N ALA A 387 3.33 -28.02 -6.20
CA ALA A 387 4.36 -29.03 -6.02
C ALA A 387 5.56 -28.41 -5.29
N ILE A 388 5.89 -28.96 -4.13
CA ILE A 388 6.95 -28.50 -3.24
C ILE A 388 8.17 -29.40 -3.37
N THR A 389 9.36 -28.81 -3.28
CA THR A 389 10.63 -29.54 -3.18
C THR A 389 11.41 -29.06 -1.97
N THR A 390 12.00 -30.01 -1.22
CA THR A 390 12.82 -29.74 -0.04
C THR A 390 14.31 -29.74 -0.37
N SER A 391 15.13 -29.24 0.56
CA SER A 391 16.60 -29.22 0.45
C SER A 391 17.23 -30.61 0.31
N THR A 392 16.52 -31.68 0.68
CA THR A 392 16.96 -33.08 0.53
C THR A 392 16.34 -33.77 -0.70
N GLY A 393 15.65 -33.02 -1.56
CA GLY A 393 15.05 -33.53 -2.80
C GLY A 393 13.70 -34.23 -2.62
N ARG A 394 13.12 -34.24 -1.42
CA ARG A 394 11.77 -34.79 -1.21
C ARG A 394 10.72 -33.85 -1.78
N THR A 395 9.60 -34.42 -2.21
CA THR A 395 8.52 -33.65 -2.85
C THR A 395 7.16 -33.93 -2.23
N LEU A 396 6.29 -32.92 -2.24
CA LEU A 396 4.87 -33.04 -1.91
C LEU A 396 4.06 -32.30 -2.96
N SER A 397 2.97 -32.87 -3.45
CA SER A 397 2.12 -32.20 -4.43
C SER A 397 0.64 -32.46 -4.21
N ALA A 398 -0.20 -31.52 -4.60
CA ALA A 398 -1.65 -31.68 -4.62
C ALA A 398 -2.26 -30.89 -5.79
N GLY A 399 -3.44 -31.31 -6.24
CA GLY A 399 -4.11 -30.74 -7.39
C GLY A 399 -3.66 -31.38 -8.71
N THR A 400 -4.29 -30.98 -9.82
CA THR A 400 -3.98 -31.49 -11.17
C THR A 400 -3.26 -30.39 -11.96
N PRO A 401 -1.96 -30.55 -12.30
CA PRO A 401 -1.20 -29.50 -12.97
C PRO A 401 -1.75 -29.10 -14.33
N THR A 402 -1.68 -27.81 -14.64
CA THR A 402 -1.89 -27.26 -15.98
C THR A 402 -0.55 -26.86 -16.61
N ALA A 403 -0.56 -26.44 -17.88
CA ALA A 403 0.63 -25.97 -18.59
C ALA A 403 1.09 -24.55 -18.16
N ASP A 404 0.20 -23.76 -17.56
CA ASP A 404 0.49 -22.38 -17.15
C ASP A 404 1.04 -22.36 -15.73
N THR A 405 2.37 -22.32 -15.60
CA THR A 405 3.08 -22.54 -14.33
C THR A 405 4.04 -21.42 -13.95
N VAL A 406 4.24 -21.24 -12.65
CA VAL A 406 5.33 -20.46 -12.07
C VAL A 406 6.11 -21.30 -11.07
N THR A 407 7.41 -21.06 -10.95
CA THR A 407 8.25 -21.68 -9.92
C THR A 407 8.94 -20.62 -9.08
N TYR A 408 8.75 -20.70 -7.77
CA TYR A 408 9.46 -19.90 -6.79
C TYR A 408 10.55 -20.73 -6.14
N THR A 409 11.79 -20.24 -6.17
CA THR A 409 12.95 -20.89 -5.55
C THR A 409 13.50 -19.99 -4.46
N ALA A 410 13.73 -20.53 -3.27
CA ALA A 410 14.35 -19.80 -2.17
C ALA A 410 15.79 -19.43 -2.54
N PRO A 411 16.26 -18.21 -2.19
CA PRO A 411 17.67 -17.86 -2.33
C PRO A 411 18.60 -18.87 -1.62
N THR A 412 19.87 -18.90 -2.02
CA THR A 412 20.85 -19.78 -1.36
C THR A 412 20.93 -19.45 0.13
N GLY A 413 20.80 -20.47 0.98
CA GLY A 413 20.77 -20.31 2.43
C GLY A 413 19.48 -19.72 2.97
N TRP A 414 18.38 -19.75 2.20
CA TRP A 414 17.04 -19.34 2.63
C TRP A 414 16.05 -20.50 2.44
N GLN A 415 14.88 -20.35 3.04
CA GLN A 415 13.76 -21.30 2.98
C GLN A 415 12.44 -20.57 2.75
N ILE A 416 11.45 -21.28 2.20
CA ILE A 416 10.05 -20.85 2.20
C ILE A 416 9.47 -21.19 3.58
N ILE A 417 8.94 -20.18 4.28
CA ILE A 417 8.42 -20.30 5.66
C ILE A 417 6.98 -19.79 5.83
N GLY A 418 6.39 -19.19 4.81
CA GLY A 418 5.03 -18.68 4.85
C GLY A 418 4.47 -18.42 3.47
N PHE A 419 3.20 -18.04 3.43
CA PHE A 419 2.50 -17.71 2.20
C PHE A 419 1.86 -16.31 2.26
N THR A 420 1.63 -15.74 1.09
CA THR A 420 0.77 -14.56 0.88
C THR A 420 -0.07 -14.79 -0.36
N GLY A 421 -1.25 -14.18 -0.46
CA GLY A 421 -2.09 -14.37 -1.64
C GLY A 421 -3.55 -14.10 -1.37
N ARG A 422 -4.42 -14.89 -2.01
CA ARG A 422 -5.88 -14.80 -1.85
C ARG A 422 -6.51 -16.19 -1.84
N ALA A 423 -7.49 -16.38 -0.96
CA ALA A 423 -8.16 -17.66 -0.78
C ALA A 423 -9.65 -17.48 -0.46
N GLY A 424 -10.44 -18.48 -0.82
CA GLY A 424 -11.85 -18.65 -0.46
C GLY A 424 -12.16 -20.13 -0.33
N ASP A 425 -13.12 -20.64 -1.12
CA ASP A 425 -13.38 -22.09 -1.23
C ASP A 425 -12.21 -22.89 -1.85
N GLY A 426 -11.12 -22.23 -2.21
CA GLY A 426 -9.89 -22.79 -2.72
C GLY A 426 -8.77 -21.74 -2.68
N ILE A 427 -7.62 -22.05 -3.27
CA ILE A 427 -6.55 -21.05 -3.47
C ILE A 427 -6.74 -20.36 -4.82
N ASP A 428 -6.97 -19.05 -4.79
CA ASP A 428 -7.14 -18.25 -6.00
C ASP A 428 -5.83 -17.60 -6.45
N LYS A 429 -4.98 -17.17 -5.49
CA LYS A 429 -3.67 -16.55 -5.75
C LYS A 429 -2.68 -16.92 -4.64
N LEU A 430 -1.40 -17.14 -4.98
CA LEU A 430 -0.36 -17.49 -4.01
C LEU A 430 1.02 -16.94 -4.40
N GLY A 431 1.72 -16.41 -3.40
CA GLY A 431 3.15 -16.14 -3.36
C GLY A 431 3.76 -16.75 -2.09
N VAL A 432 5.07 -16.67 -1.95
CA VAL A 432 5.81 -17.25 -0.82
C VAL A 432 6.56 -16.18 -0.03
N ILE A 433 6.75 -16.48 1.26
CA ILE A 433 7.58 -15.70 2.16
C ILE A 433 8.83 -16.51 2.47
N TYR A 434 9.99 -15.88 2.31
CA TYR A 434 11.29 -16.45 2.56
C TYR A 434 11.93 -15.88 3.83
N GLN A 435 12.73 -16.70 4.48
CA GLN A 435 13.62 -16.32 5.59
C GLN A 435 14.94 -17.11 5.46
N PRO A 436 16.08 -16.62 5.95
CA PRO A 436 17.32 -17.39 6.02
C PRO A 436 17.17 -18.74 6.75
#